data_AF-B3Q082-F1
#
_entry.id   AF-B3Q082-F1
#
_cell.length_a   1.000
_cell.length_b   1.000
_cell.length_c   1.000
_cell.angle_alpha   90.00
_cell.angle_beta   90.00
_cell.angle_gamma   90.00
#
_symmetry.space_group_name_H-M   'P 1'
#
loop_
_entity.id
_entity.type
_entity.pdbx_description
1 polymer ?
#
loop_
_entity_poly.entity_id
_entity_poly.type
_entity_poly.pdbx_seq_one_letter_code
_entity_poly.pdbx_strand_id
1 'polypeptide(L)'
;MKGILYLRVDAAMRAEFEAEGSEPFSYRAAGREVRVRRYYAVPALVIDDPSLLRRCSERAFEATLLPGRKRSNTILAVTSRKRLEMADDR
;
A
#
# COMPACT_ATOMS: atom_id res chain seq x y z
N MET A 1 21.17 -2.47 6.54
CA MET A 1 20.12 -2.33 5.50
C MET A 1 19.18 -1.22 5.97
N LYS A 2 18.89 -0.21 5.14
CA LYS A 2 17.88 0.82 5.47
C LYS A 2 16.55 0.40 4.83
N GLY A 3 15.49 0.30 5.62
CA GLY A 3 14.13 0.03 5.14
C GLY A 3 13.36 1.33 4.91
N ILE A 4 12.23 1.24 4.19
CA ILE A 4 11.26 2.34 4.08
C ILE A 4 10.05 1.98 4.93
N LEU A 5 9.65 2.90 5.83
CA LEU A 5 8.41 2.78 6.56
C LEU A 5 7.26 3.32 5.70
N TYR A 6 6.20 2.53 5.59
CA TYR A 6 4.95 2.95 4.95
C TYR A 6 3.85 3.02 5.99
N LEU A 7 3.08 4.11 5.99
CA LEU A 7 1.89 4.26 6.82
C LEU A 7 0.64 4.25 5.97
N ARG A 8 -0.44 3.75 6.57
CA ARG A 8 -1.78 3.89 5.98
C ARG A 8 -2.20 5.36 6.09
N VAL A 9 -2.68 5.94 5.00
CA VAL A 9 -3.09 7.36 4.97
C VAL A 9 -4.57 7.51 4.60
N ASP A 10 -5.22 8.48 5.21
CA ASP A 10 -6.48 9.04 4.71
C ASP A 10 -6.23 10.05 3.58
N ALA A 11 -7.28 10.72 3.09
CA ALA A 11 -7.15 11.66 1.98
C ALA A 11 -6.37 12.94 2.34
N ALA A 12 -6.50 13.44 3.57
CA ALA A 12 -5.81 14.65 4.01
C ALA A 12 -4.33 14.36 4.26
N MET A 13 -4.05 13.29 5.00
CA MET A 13 -2.69 12.81 5.27
C MET A 13 -1.95 12.46 3.99
N ARG A 14 -2.64 11.91 2.97
CA ARG A 14 -2.04 11.69 1.66
C ARG A 14 -1.53 12.97 1.03
N ALA A 15 -2.35 14.02 0.99
CA ALA A 15 -1.98 15.27 0.34
C ALA A 15 -0.77 15.92 1.04
N GLU A 16 -0.73 15.87 2.38
CA GLU A 16 0.42 16.30 3.17
C GLU A 16 1.69 15.52 2.77
N PHE A 17 1.59 14.19 2.68
CA PHE A 17 2.74 13.34 2.36
C PHE A 17 3.21 13.55 0.90
N GLU A 18 2.30 13.71 -0.05
CA GLU A 18 2.61 14.04 -1.45
C GLU A 18 3.29 15.42 -1.57
N ALA A 19 2.89 16.42 -0.78
CA ALA A 19 3.52 17.73 -0.77
C ALA A 19 4.98 17.68 -0.28
N GLU A 20 5.29 16.75 0.63
CA GLU A 20 6.65 16.46 1.11
C GLU A 20 7.43 15.49 0.19
N GLY A 21 6.91 15.18 -1.00
CA GLY A 21 7.56 14.33 -2.00
C GLY A 21 7.51 12.82 -1.68
N SER A 22 6.60 12.39 -0.81
CA SER A 22 6.43 10.97 -0.51
C SER A 22 5.59 10.25 -1.58
N GLU A 23 6.00 9.02 -1.89
CA GLU A 23 5.37 8.21 -2.92
C GLU A 23 4.46 7.11 -2.34
N PRO A 24 3.40 6.71 -3.06
CA PRO A 24 2.59 5.57 -2.69
C PRO A 24 3.36 4.26 -2.82
N PHE A 25 3.00 3.27 -2.00
CA PHE A 25 3.53 1.92 -2.14
C PHE A 25 3.16 1.32 -3.50
N SER A 26 4.13 0.74 -4.19
CA SER A 26 3.97 0.09 -5.49
C SER A 26 4.55 -1.32 -5.51
N TYR A 27 3.89 -2.24 -6.21
CA TYR A 27 4.40 -3.59 -6.45
C TYR A 27 4.05 -4.07 -7.87
N ARG A 28 4.75 -5.10 -8.36
CA ARG A 28 4.41 -5.74 -9.64
C ARG A 28 3.52 -6.95 -9.42
N ALA A 29 2.44 -7.05 -10.20
CA ALA A 29 1.58 -8.23 -10.23
C ALA A 29 1.05 -8.44 -11.65
N ALA A 30 1.04 -9.69 -12.14
CA ALA A 30 0.56 -10.03 -13.48
C ALA A 30 1.16 -9.14 -14.60
N GLY A 31 2.47 -8.86 -14.54
CA GLY A 31 3.16 -8.05 -15.54
C GLY A 31 2.87 -6.54 -15.50
N ARG A 32 2.04 -6.06 -14.56
CA ARG A 32 1.74 -4.63 -14.39
C ARG A 32 2.21 -4.08 -13.05
N GLU A 33 2.51 -2.79 -13.01
CA GLU A 33 2.72 -2.05 -11.76
C GLU A 33 1.37 -1.71 -11.12
N VAL A 34 1.22 -2.03 -9.84
CA VAL A 34 0.05 -1.72 -9.02
C VAL A 34 0.48 -0.75 -7.94
N ARG A 35 -0.14 0.45 -7.93
CA ARG A 35 0.06 1.46 -6.88
C ARG A 35 -1.06 1.41 -5.86
N VAL A 36 -0.70 1.22 -4.59
CA VAL A 36 -1.65 1.14 -3.48
C VAL A 36 -1.74 2.52 -2.81
N ARG A 37 -2.65 3.37 -3.31
CA ARG A 37 -2.84 4.76 -2.82
C ARG A 37 -3.27 4.87 -1.35
N ARG A 38 -3.40 3.77 -0.60
CA ARG A 38 -3.70 3.80 0.82
C ARG A 38 -2.44 3.74 1.69
N TYR A 39 -1.27 3.42 1.12
CA TYR A 39 -0.01 3.36 1.84
C TYR A 39 1.01 4.28 1.18
N TYR A 40 1.60 5.18 1.95
CA TYR A 40 2.62 6.13 1.47
C TYR A 40 3.89 6.00 2.31
N ALA A 41 5.03 6.22 1.66
CA ALA A 41 6.31 6.32 2.35
C ALA A 41 6.23 7.46 3.38
N VAL A 42 6.79 7.24 4.56
CA VAL A 42 6.84 8.28 5.59
C VAL A 42 7.96 9.28 5.24
N PRO A 43 7.70 10.60 5.22
CA PRO A 43 8.73 11.61 4.97
C PRO A 43 9.91 11.49 5.93
N ALA A 44 11.12 11.79 5.47
CA ALA A 44 12.33 11.73 6.30
C ALA A 44 12.22 12.60 7.57
N LEU A 45 11.67 13.81 7.44
CA LEU A 45 11.42 14.72 8.56
C LEU A 45 10.55 14.09 9.66
N VAL A 46 9.58 13.26 9.28
CA VAL A 46 8.70 12.55 10.23
C VAL A 46 9.43 11.37 10.85
N ILE A 47 10.31 10.69 10.12
CA ILE A 47 11.14 9.59 10.66
C ILE A 47 12.13 10.11 11.71
N ASP A 48 12.72 11.28 11.47
CA ASP A 48 13.75 11.86 12.33
C ASP A 48 13.19 12.52 13.61
N ASP A 49 11.88 12.80 13.67
CA ASP A 49 11.20 13.34 14.85
C ASP A 49 10.22 12.31 15.47
N PRO A 50 10.55 11.73 16.64
CA PRO A 50 9.69 10.74 17.31
C PRO A 50 8.28 11.23 17.65
N SER A 51 8.11 12.52 17.90
CA SER A 51 6.80 13.11 18.23
C SER A 51 5.92 13.21 16.99
N LEU A 52 6.51 13.63 15.86
CA LEU A 52 5.81 13.63 14.56
C LEU A 52 5.49 12.21 14.13
N LEU A 53 6.43 11.27 14.28
CA LEU A 53 6.22 9.86 13.96
C LEU A 53 5.05 9.27 14.76
N ARG A 54 5.00 9.55 16.06
CA ARG A 54 3.92 9.10 16.95
C ARG A 54 2.57 9.63 16.48
N ARG A 55 2.45 10.93 16.21
CA ARG A 55 1.20 11.55 15.72
C ARG A 55 0.76 10.96 14.38
N CYS A 56 1.70 10.78 13.45
CA CYS A 56 1.40 10.16 12.16
C CYS A 56 0.96 8.70 12.30
N SER A 57 1.55 7.95 13.25
CA SER A 57 1.16 6.56 13.53
C SER A 57 -0.25 6.47 14.11
N GLU A 58 -0.62 7.39 15.02
CA GLU A 58 -1.99 7.50 15.55
C GLU A 58 -3.00 7.82 14.44
N ARG A 59 -2.71 8.80 13.57
CA ARG A 59 -3.56 9.11 12.40
C ARG A 59 -3.70 7.92 11.45
N ALA A 60 -2.63 7.16 11.22
CA ALA A 60 -2.65 5.97 10.38
C ALA A 60 -3.54 4.86 10.97
N PHE A 61 -3.54 4.73 12.29
CA PHE A 61 -4.44 3.83 13.01
C PHE A 61 -5.90 4.23 12.81
N GLU A 62 -6.24 5.51 13.02
CA GLU A 62 -7.60 6.03 12.78
C GLU A 62 -8.05 5.86 11.32
N ALA A 63 -7.15 6.11 10.36
CA ALA A 63 -7.40 5.87 8.93
C ALA A 63 -7.67 4.39 8.58
N THR A 64 -7.36 3.46 9.49
CA THR A 64 -7.73 2.04 9.37
C THR A 64 -9.17 1.80 9.77
N LEU A 65 -9.60 2.43 10.87
CA LEU A 65 -10.92 2.29 11.47
C LEU A 65 -12.02 2.97 10.64
N LEU A 66 -11.68 4.02 9.90
CA LEU A 66 -12.63 4.67 9.00
C LEU A 66 -13.08 3.71 7.87
N PRO A 67 -14.40 3.47 7.72
CA PRO A 67 -14.92 2.54 6.73
C PRO A 67 -14.56 3.05 5.33
N GLY A 68 -13.70 2.29 4.64
CA GLY A 68 -13.31 2.60 3.27
C GLY A 68 -14.53 2.52 2.35
N ARG A 69 -14.68 3.51 1.48
CA ARG A 69 -15.66 3.53 0.37
C ARG A 69 -15.72 2.16 -0.30
N LYS A 70 -16.95 1.66 -0.54
CA LYS A 70 -17.23 0.30 -1.07
C LYS A 70 -16.28 -0.04 -2.22
N ARG A 71 -15.65 -1.21 -2.13
CA ARG A 71 -14.78 -1.78 -3.17
C ARG A 71 -15.59 -1.91 -4.46
N SER A 72 -15.16 -1.25 -5.53
CA SER A 72 -15.52 -1.70 -6.88
C SER A 72 -14.87 -3.07 -7.06
N ASN A 73 -15.70 -4.09 -7.27
CA ASN A 73 -15.24 -5.46 -7.45
C ASN A 73 -14.56 -5.59 -8.81
N THR A 74 -13.22 -5.62 -8.83
CA THR A 74 -12.45 -6.08 -9.99
C THR A 74 -11.70 -7.37 -9.66
N ILE A 75 -12.28 -8.22 -8.81
CA ILE A 75 -11.86 -9.62 -8.65
C ILE A 75 -12.85 -10.49 -9.42
N LEU A 76 -12.83 -10.38 -10.75
CA LEU A 76 -13.58 -11.25 -11.66
C LEU A 76 -12.79 -11.38 -12.97
N ALA A 77 -11.52 -11.77 -12.88
CA ALA A 77 -10.74 -12.30 -14.01
C ALA A 77 -9.42 -12.90 -13.53
N VAL A 78 -9.45 -13.91 -12.65
CA VAL A 78 -8.40 -14.93 -12.58
C VAL A 78 -8.98 -16.18 -11.91
N THR A 79 -9.92 -16.80 -12.61
CA THR A 79 -10.19 -18.23 -12.43
C THR A 79 -9.64 -18.91 -13.67
N SER A 80 -8.32 -19.05 -13.75
CA SER A 80 -7.75 -20.03 -14.65
C SER A 80 -7.86 -21.39 -13.99
N ARG A 81 -9.00 -22.05 -14.22
CA ARG A 81 -9.00 -23.50 -14.39
C ARG A 81 -7.94 -23.83 -15.44
N LYS A 82 -6.89 -24.55 -15.03
CA LYS A 82 -6.56 -25.81 -15.71
C LYS A 82 -5.78 -26.71 -14.76
N ARG A 83 -6.52 -27.63 -14.16
CA ARG A 83 -6.03 -28.98 -13.89
C ARG A 83 -5.76 -29.62 -15.25
N LEU A 84 -4.53 -30.04 -15.50
CA LEU A 84 -4.28 -31.34 -16.11
C LEU A 84 -2.86 -31.81 -15.72
N GLU A 85 -2.86 -32.95 -15.05
CA GLU A 85 -1.76 -33.90 -14.86
C GLU A 85 -1.07 -34.33 -16.16
N MET A 86 -0.05 -35.18 -15.97
CA MET A 86 0.70 -36.03 -16.91
C MET A 86 2.09 -35.45 -17.20
N ALA A 87 3.17 -35.92 -16.57
CA ALA A 87 3.78 -37.26 -16.58
C ALA A 87 4.93 -37.33 -17.59
N ASP A 88 6.07 -37.75 -17.05
CA ASP A 88 7.12 -38.58 -17.64
C ASP A 88 8.02 -38.11 -18.79
N ASP A 89 9.24 -38.64 -18.71
CA ASP A 89 10.32 -38.75 -19.70
C ASP A 89 11.08 -37.44 -20.02
N ARG A 90 12.40 -37.30 -19.77
CA ARG A 90 13.50 -38.27 -19.72
C ARG A 90 14.75 -37.66 -19.08
#